data_AF-A0A1C4RVY6-F1
#
_entry.id   AF-A0A1C4RVY6-F1
#
_cell.length_a   1.000
_cell.length_b   1.000
_cell.length_c   1.000
_cell.angle_alpha   90.00
_cell.angle_beta   90.00
_cell.angle_gamma   90.00
#
_symmetry.space_group_name_H-M   'P 1'
#
loop_
_entity.id
_entity.type
_entity.pdbx_description
1 polymer ?
#
loop_
_entity_poly.entity_id
_entity_poly.type
_entity_poly.pdbx_seq_one_letter_code
_entity_poly.pdbx_strand_id
1 'polypeptide(L)'
;MNADRLPPVAPEVTATLVEGLSPRLRKRLDAAVTKLAARPVHRDGDTTTIEVDDETELRLHAPGGVVAQVEDVTCGCLLAPACVHRAAAA
;
A
#
# COMPACT_ATOMS: atom_id res chain seq x y z
N MET A 1 -6.70 -8.45 -19.49
CA MET A 1 -6.97 -7.15 -18.85
C MET A 1 -6.36 -7.20 -17.45
N ASN A 2 -5.44 -6.28 -17.13
CA ASN A 2 -4.61 -6.22 -15.92
C ASN A 2 -5.43 -5.85 -14.66
N ALA A 3 -6.53 -6.57 -14.38
CA ALA A 3 -7.35 -6.30 -13.20
C ALA A 3 -6.58 -6.58 -11.89
N ASP A 4 -5.52 -7.39 -11.95
CA ASP A 4 -4.67 -7.76 -10.80
C ASP A 4 -3.49 -6.80 -10.55
N ARG A 5 -3.29 -5.76 -11.38
CA ARG A 5 -2.15 -4.86 -11.20
C ARG A 5 -2.55 -3.67 -10.32
N LEU A 6 -1.81 -3.50 -9.22
CA LEU A 6 -1.94 -2.32 -8.35
C LEU A 6 -1.74 -1.02 -9.15
N PRO A 7 -2.44 0.07 -8.79
CA PRO A 7 -2.19 1.36 -9.40
C PRO A 7 -0.73 1.78 -9.16
N PRO A 8 -0.08 2.46 -10.12
CA PRO A 8 1.22 3.07 -9.86
C PRO A 8 1.12 4.09 -8.73
N VAL A 9 2.19 4.21 -7.96
CA VAL A 9 2.35 5.21 -6.90
C VAL A 9 3.45 6.19 -7.28
N ALA A 10 3.23 7.48 -7.03
CA ALA A 10 4.22 8.50 -7.33
C ALA A 10 5.51 8.25 -6.51
N PRO A 11 6.71 8.37 -7.10
CA PRO A 11 7.97 8.07 -6.40
C PRO A 11 8.16 8.84 -5.11
N GLU A 12 7.75 10.12 -5.06
CA GLU A 12 7.76 10.95 -3.85
C GLU A 12 6.86 10.41 -2.73
N VAL A 13 5.73 9.78 -3.07
CA VAL A 13 4.85 9.12 -2.10
C VAL A 13 5.55 7.88 -1.53
N THR A 14 6.10 7.04 -2.40
CA THR A 14 6.87 5.85 -1.99
C THR A 14 8.04 6.22 -1.08
N ALA A 15 8.82 7.23 -1.45
CA ALA A 15 9.93 7.73 -0.63
C ALA A 15 9.45 8.18 0.75
N THR A 16 8.41 9.01 0.82
CA THR A 16 7.84 9.51 2.08
C THR A 16 7.34 8.37 2.99
N LEU A 17 6.66 7.38 2.40
CA LEU A 17 6.16 6.21 3.14
C LEU A 17 7.30 5.37 3.72
N VAL A 18 8.35 5.12 2.93
CA VAL A 18 9.53 4.38 3.37
C VAL A 18 10.29 5.17 4.45
N GLU A 19 10.42 6.48 4.29
CA GLU A 19 11.08 7.39 5.23
C GLU A 19 10.41 7.39 6.61
N GLY A 20 9.08 7.31 6.67
CA GLY A 20 8.31 7.23 7.91
C GLY A 20 8.45 5.90 8.68
N LEU A 21 9.05 4.86 8.10
CA LEU A 21 9.24 3.57 8.78
C LEU A 21 10.32 3.62 9.85
N SER A 22 10.05 2.99 10.99
CA SER A 22 11.11 2.66 11.96
C SER A 22 12.16 1.72 11.33
N PRO A 23 13.42 1.71 11.82
CA PRO A 23 14.47 0.84 11.29
C PRO A 23 14.09 -0.65 11.27
N ARG A 24 13.29 -1.08 12.26
CA ARG A 24 12.81 -2.47 12.34
C ARG A 24 11.80 -2.80 11.24
N LEU A 25 10.90 -1.87 10.93
CA LEU A 25 9.91 -2.05 9.86
C LEU A 25 10.56 -1.93 8.47
N ARG A 26 11.50 -1.00 8.29
CA ARG A 26 12.22 -0.85 7.03
C ARG A 26 12.98 -2.14 6.65
N LYS A 27 13.59 -2.83 7.62
CA LYS A 27 14.22 -4.15 7.42
C LYS A 27 13.24 -5.25 6.97
N ARG A 28 11.94 -5.07 7.15
CA ARG A 28 10.90 -6.04 6.78
C ARG A 28 10.22 -5.71 5.45
N LEU A 29 10.58 -4.60 4.80
CA LEU A 29 9.89 -4.10 3.63
C LEU A 29 9.84 -5.13 2.49
N ASP A 30 10.96 -5.71 2.10
CA ASP A 30 11.00 -6.68 0.99
C ASP A 30 10.14 -7.93 1.25
N ALA A 31 10.15 -8.41 2.49
CA ALA A 31 9.31 -9.52 2.91
C ALA A 31 7.82 -9.13 2.92
N ALA A 32 7.51 -7.88 3.27
CA ALA A 32 6.15 -7.36 3.22
C ALA A 32 5.66 -7.20 1.78
N VAL A 33 6.48 -6.69 0.85
CA VAL A 33 6.17 -6.60 -0.59
C VAL A 33 5.81 -7.99 -1.12
N THR A 34 6.65 -8.99 -0.85
CA THR A 34 6.41 -10.37 -1.27
C THR A 34 5.10 -10.94 -0.72
N LYS A 35 4.79 -10.67 0.56
CA LYS A 35 3.55 -11.16 1.19
C LYS A 35 2.31 -10.46 0.66
N LEU A 36 2.40 -9.15 0.45
CA LEU A 36 1.31 -8.31 -0.02
C LEU A 36 0.93 -8.66 -1.46
N ALA A 37 1.92 -8.96 -2.31
CA ALA A 37 1.69 -9.41 -3.69
C ALA A 37 0.89 -10.73 -3.79
N ALA A 38 0.82 -11.51 -2.71
CA ALA A 38 0.03 -12.73 -2.63
C ALA A 38 -1.35 -12.54 -1.98
N ARG A 39 -1.72 -11.31 -1.63
CA ARG A 39 -3.01 -11.00 -1.01
C ARG A 39 -4.11 -10.80 -2.06
N PRO A 40 -5.38 -11.10 -1.72
CA PRO A 40 -6.52 -10.71 -2.54
C PRO A 40 -6.54 -9.20 -2.79
N VAL A 41 -6.85 -8.82 -4.03
CA VAL A 41 -6.97 -7.43 -4.47
C VAL A 41 -8.33 -7.23 -5.09
N HIS A 42 -9.04 -6.19 -4.66
CA HIS A 42 -10.31 -5.77 -5.23
C HIS A 42 -10.20 -4.34 -5.75
N ARG A 43 -10.68 -4.07 -6.96
CA ARG A 43 -10.70 -2.72 -7.53
C ARG A 43 -12.12 -2.25 -7.75
N ASP A 44 -12.43 -1.07 -7.22
CA ASP A 44 -13.69 -0.36 -7.40
C ASP A 44 -13.41 1.06 -7.88
N GLY A 45 -13.64 1.32 -9.17
CA GLY A 45 -13.29 2.58 -9.82
C GLY A 45 -11.82 2.96 -9.64
N ASP A 46 -11.59 4.09 -8.99
CA ASP A 46 -10.27 4.65 -8.69
C ASP A 46 -9.68 4.13 -7.37
N THR A 47 -10.36 3.24 -6.66
CA THR A 47 -9.89 2.69 -5.38
C THR A 47 -9.53 1.22 -5.54
N THR A 48 -8.34 0.86 -5.07
CA THR A 48 -7.87 -0.53 -4.99
C THR A 48 -7.73 -0.91 -3.52
N THR A 49 -8.35 -2.01 -3.11
CA THR A 49 -8.34 -2.55 -1.74
C THR A 49 -7.57 -3.87 -1.73
N ILE A 50 -6.72 -4.04 -0.74
CA ILE A 50 -5.90 -5.24 -0.52
C ILE A 50 -6.22 -5.76 0.89
N GLU A 51 -6.61 -7.02 0.98
CA GLU A 51 -6.86 -7.71 2.25
C GLU A 51 -5.51 -8.13 2.87
N VAL A 52 -4.99 -7.34 3.81
CA VAL A 52 -3.70 -7.61 4.47
C VAL A 52 -3.80 -8.84 5.36
N ASP A 53 -4.90 -8.93 6.10
CA ASP A 53 -5.36 -10.08 6.90
C ASP A 53 -6.90 -10.01 7.03
N ASP A 54 -7.47 -10.92 7.82
CA ASP A 54 -8.93 -11.07 7.94
C ASP A 54 -9.64 -9.83 8.52
N GLU A 55 -8.93 -8.94 9.21
CA GLU A 55 -9.49 -7.74 9.85
C GLU A 55 -8.91 -6.42 9.30
N THR A 56 -7.87 -6.50 8.46
CA THR A 56 -7.10 -5.35 8.00
C THR A 56 -7.17 -5.18 6.50
N GLU A 57 -7.71 -4.04 6.08
CA GLU A 57 -7.66 -3.59 4.70
C GLU A 57 -6.60 -2.50 4.48
N LEU A 58 -5.97 -2.54 3.32
CA LEU A 58 -5.12 -1.49 2.77
C LEU A 58 -5.79 -0.95 1.50
N ARG A 59 -5.99 0.36 1.42
CA ARG A 59 -6.62 1.01 0.27
C ARG A 59 -5.66 1.98 -0.40
N LEU A 60 -5.67 1.95 -1.72
CA LEU A 60 -4.95 2.85 -2.62
C LEU A 60 -6.00 3.62 -3.42
N HIS A 61 -6.12 4.92 -3.17
CA HIS A 61 -6.94 5.80 -3.97
C HIS A 61 -6.08 6.43 -5.06
N ALA A 62 -6.44 6.20 -6.33
CA ALA A 62 -5.65 6.61 -7.47
C ALA A 62 -6.53 7.37 -8.47
N PRO A 63 -7.05 8.56 -8.10
CA PRO A 63 -7.83 9.37 -9.01
C PRO A 63 -6.97 9.75 -10.21
N GLY A 64 -7.45 9.46 -11.42
CA GLY A 64 -6.64 9.64 -12.64
C GLY A 64 -5.62 8.53 -12.89
N GLY A 65 -5.69 7.43 -12.14
CA GLY A 65 -4.91 6.21 -12.38
C GLY A 65 -3.55 6.13 -11.68
N VAL A 66 -3.18 7.13 -10.86
CA VAL A 66 -1.95 7.13 -10.05
C VAL A 66 -2.25 7.58 -8.63
N VAL A 67 -1.61 6.95 -7.65
CA VAL A 67 -1.65 7.43 -6.26
C VAL A 67 -0.65 8.58 -6.15
N ALA A 68 -1.17 9.80 -6.03
CA ALA A 68 -0.35 11.02 -6.07
C ALA A 68 -0.05 11.59 -4.69
N GLN A 69 -0.82 11.25 -3.66
CA GLN A 69 -0.66 11.78 -2.31
C GLN A 69 -0.47 10.66 -1.28
N VAL A 70 0.15 10.98 -0.15
CA VAL A 70 0.42 10.00 0.92
C VAL A 70 -0.88 9.57 1.60
N GLU A 71 -1.82 10.50 1.73
CA GLU A 71 -3.13 10.34 2.34
C GLU A 71 -4.03 9.38 1.55
N ASP A 72 -3.75 9.23 0.25
CA ASP A 72 -4.45 8.29 -0.64
C ASP A 72 -4.06 6.82 -0.40
N VAL A 73 -3.00 6.57 0.37
CA VAL A 73 -2.60 5.24 0.83
C VAL A 73 -3.06 5.09 2.28
N THR A 74 -4.13 4.33 2.52
CA THR A 74 -4.70 4.17 3.88
C THR A 74 -4.67 2.71 4.32
N CYS A 75 -4.32 2.44 5.57
CA CYS A 75 -4.26 1.07 6.10
C CYS A 75 -4.95 1.01 7.47
N GLY A 76 -5.79 0.01 7.68
CA GLY A 76 -6.51 -0.21 8.94
C GLY A 76 -5.67 -0.84 10.06
N CYS A 77 -4.40 -1.19 9.80
CA CYS A 77 -3.60 -1.90 10.79
C CYS A 77 -3.22 -1.01 11.98
N LEU A 78 -2.95 -1.62 13.13
CA LEU A 78 -2.58 -0.93 14.38
C LEU A 78 -1.30 -0.08 14.30
N LEU A 79 -0.46 -0.27 13.27
CA LEU A 79 0.77 0.49 13.05
C LEU A 79 0.58 1.69 12.11
N ALA A 80 -0.63 1.90 11.57
CA ALA A 80 -0.90 3.04 10.72
C ALA A 80 -0.75 4.36 11.51
N PRO A 81 -0.26 5.44 10.86
CA PRO A 81 0.10 5.54 9.44
C PRO A 81 1.51 5.02 9.11
N ALA A 82 2.38 4.75 10.09
CA ALA A 82 3.77 4.35 9.87
C ALA A 82 3.96 2.83 9.75
N CYS A 83 3.11 2.16 8.97
CA CYS A 83 3.14 0.70 8.82
C CYS A 83 3.87 0.26 7.54
N VAL A 84 4.42 -0.96 7.56
CA VAL A 84 5.12 -1.53 6.41
C VAL A 84 4.20 -1.82 5.23
N HIS A 85 2.90 -2.04 5.45
CA HIS A 85 1.94 -2.37 4.40
C HIS A 85 1.76 -1.23 3.40
N ARG A 86 1.65 0.02 3.89
CA ARG A 86 1.56 1.21 3.01
C ARG A 86 2.81 1.35 2.14
N ALA A 87 3.99 1.19 2.73
CA ALA A 87 5.25 1.26 1.99
C ALA A 87 5.43 0.07 1.02
N ALA A 88 4.91 -1.11 1.35
CA ALA A 88 5.02 -2.30 0.51
C ALA A 88 4.07 -2.29 -0.71
N ALA A 89 3.03 -1.45 -0.69
CA ALA A 89 2.10 -1.27 -1.80
C ALA A 89 2.51 -0.14 -2.76
N ALA A 90 3.59 0.58 -2.43
CA ALA A 90 4.07 1.77 -3.12
C ALA A 90 5.34 1.50 -3.94
#